data_AF-A0A977L5P1-F1
#
_entry.id   AF-A0A977L5P1-F1
#
_cell.length_a   1.000
_cell.length_b   1.000
_cell.length_c   1.000
_cell.angle_alpha   90.00
_cell.angle_beta   90.00
_cell.angle_gamma   90.00
#
_symmetry.space_group_name_H-M   'P 1'
#
loop_
_entity.id
_entity.type
_entity.pdbx_description
1 polymer ?
#
loop_
_entity_poly.entity_id
_entity_poly.type
_entity_poly.pdbx_seq_one_letter_code
_entity_poly.pdbx_strand_id
1 'polypeptide(L)'
;MTTTKENDKPKDLTFTYNRFLYGAFVSLGLYFLLANKDISTAMSNFGIALIFDPFDQKVMWNNRPAYQQIWLIVHLSIVFGLLGIMLFNWLAR
;
A
#
# COMPACT_ATOMS: atom_id res chain seq x y z
N MET A 1 -34.99 1.84 -35.27
CA MET A 1 -34.79 1.26 -33.93
C MET A 1 -33.41 0.64 -33.91
N THR A 2 -32.39 1.39 -33.48
CA THR A 2 -30.99 0.93 -33.49
C THR A 2 -30.55 0.77 -32.04
N THR A 3 -30.20 -0.46 -31.69
CA THR A 3 -29.73 -0.87 -30.37
C THR A 3 -28.44 -0.13 -30.01
N THR A 4 -28.49 0.70 -28.96
CA THR A 4 -27.33 1.33 -28.35
C THR A 4 -26.35 0.27 -27.87
N LYS A 5 -25.13 0.31 -28.42
CA LYS A 5 -24.03 -0.57 -28.03
C LYS A 5 -23.69 -0.33 -26.56
N GLU A 6 -23.80 -1.41 -25.80
CA GLU A 6 -23.55 -1.57 -24.39
C GLU A 6 -22.15 -1.11 -24.00
N ASN A 7 -22.08 -0.09 -23.13
CA ASN A 7 -21.18 0.04 -21.98
C ASN A 7 -19.77 -0.58 -22.09
N ASP A 8 -18.94 -0.12 -23.02
CA ASP A 8 -17.47 -0.32 -22.93
C ASP A 8 -16.89 0.70 -21.94
N LYS A 9 -17.15 0.49 -20.64
CA LYS A 9 -16.45 1.23 -19.59
C LYS A 9 -14.98 0.83 -19.69
N PRO A 10 -14.02 1.76 -19.92
CA PRO A 10 -12.62 1.40 -20.04
C PRO A 10 -12.22 0.66 -18.77
N LYS A 11 -11.80 -0.60 -18.93
CA LYS A 11 -11.33 -1.47 -17.85
C LYS A 11 -10.27 -0.69 -17.07
N ASP A 12 -10.52 -0.41 -15.79
CA ASP A 12 -9.66 0.44 -14.98
C ASP A 12 -8.41 -0.33 -14.53
N LEU A 13 -7.51 -0.56 -15.48
CA LEU A 13 -6.27 -1.31 -15.28
C LEU A 13 -5.40 -0.69 -14.19
N THR A 14 -5.51 0.62 -13.96
CA THR A 14 -4.76 1.37 -12.93
C THR A 14 -5.02 0.84 -11.52
N PHE A 15 -6.28 0.55 -11.16
CA PHE A 15 -6.63 0.03 -9.84
C PHE A 15 -6.05 -1.37 -9.61
N THR A 16 -6.16 -2.22 -10.64
CA THR A 16 -5.63 -3.59 -10.59
C THR A 16 -4.10 -3.59 -10.51
N TYR A 17 -3.44 -2.66 -11.23
CA TYR A 17 -2.00 -2.49 -11.23
C TYR A 17 -1.47 -2.01 -9.88
N ASN A 18 -2.10 -0.98 -9.28
CA ASN A 18 -1.72 -0.49 -7.96
C ASN A 18 -1.85 -1.59 -6.90
N ARG A 19 -2.95 -2.34 -6.92
CA ARG A 19 -3.15 -3.47 -5.99
C ARG A 19 -2.10 -4.57 -6.17
N PHE A 20 -1.67 -4.84 -7.40
CA PHE A 20 -0.60 -5.79 -7.66
C PHE A 20 0.75 -5.28 -7.14
N LEU A 21 1.10 -4.03 -7.44
CA LEU A 21 2.32 -3.39 -6.93
C LEU A 21 2.35 -3.35 -5.41
N TYR A 22 1.23 -2.96 -4.80
CA TYR A 22 1.05 -3.01 -3.36
C TYR A 22 1.41 -4.39 -2.80
N GLY A 23 0.79 -5.44 -3.32
CA GLY A 23 1.03 -6.80 -2.87
C GLY A 23 2.47 -7.25 -3.06
N ALA A 24 3.09 -6.86 -4.19
CA ALA A 24 4.49 -7.16 -4.48
C ALA A 24 5.43 -6.48 -3.48
N PHE A 25 5.27 -5.18 -3.22
CA PHE A 25 6.09 -4.43 -2.28
C PHE A 25 5.88 -4.85 -0.83
N VAL A 26 4.65 -5.18 -0.42
CA VAL A 26 4.39 -5.75 0.91
C VAL A 26 5.06 -7.10 1.08
N SER A 27 4.96 -7.97 0.06
CA SER A 27 5.60 -9.30 0.10
C SER A 27 7.13 -9.18 0.14
N LEU A 28 7.69 -8.27 -0.65
CA LEU A 28 9.12 -7.94 -0.64
C LEU A 28 9.55 -7.37 0.72
N GLY A 29 8.82 -6.41 1.27
CA GLY A 29 9.08 -5.83 2.59
C GLY A 29 9.08 -6.91 3.69
N LEU A 30 8.09 -7.80 3.66
CA LEU A 30 8.00 -8.92 4.59
C LEU A 30 9.15 -9.92 4.41
N TYR A 31 9.54 -10.22 3.17
CA TYR A 31 10.68 -11.07 2.87
C TYR A 31 11.99 -10.46 3.41
N PHE A 32 12.25 -9.18 3.19
CA PHE A 32 13.44 -8.51 3.73
C PHE A 32 13.43 -8.46 5.26
N LEU A 33 12.27 -8.26 5.87
CA LEU A 33 12.14 -8.25 7.34
C LEU A 33 12.40 -9.62 7.97
N LEU A 34 11.86 -10.69 7.38
CA LEU A 34 11.97 -12.05 7.95
C LEU A 34 13.26 -12.77 7.55
N ALA A 35 13.65 -12.71 6.27
CA ALA A 35 14.81 -13.45 5.76
C ALA A 35 16.12 -12.70 6.02
N ASN A 36 16.16 -11.40 5.76
CA ASN A 36 17.39 -10.59 5.87
C ASN A 36 17.49 -9.82 7.20
N LYS A 37 16.39 -9.73 7.98
CA LYS A 37 16.28 -8.88 9.18
C LYS A 37 16.68 -7.42 8.93
N ASP A 38 16.57 -6.98 7.68
CA ASP A 38 16.91 -5.62 7.28
C ASP A 38 15.67 -4.73 7.41
N ILE A 39 15.56 -4.10 8.58
CA ILE A 39 14.45 -3.20 8.93
C ILE A 39 14.42 -1.99 7.98
N SER A 40 15.57 -1.48 7.52
CA SER A 40 15.64 -0.29 6.68
C SER A 40 15.08 -0.54 5.28
N THR A 41 15.52 -1.64 4.65
CA THR A 41 15.03 -2.04 3.33
C THR A 41 13.57 -2.50 3.39
N ALA A 42 13.18 -3.21 4.46
CA ALA A 42 11.78 -3.60 4.68
C ALA A 42 10.86 -2.39 4.83
N MET A 43 11.23 -1.41 5.68
CA MET A 43 10.48 -0.18 5.89
C MET A 43 10.31 0.61 4.59
N SER A 44 11.37 0.75 3.80
CA SER A 44 11.31 1.43 2.50
C SER A 44 10.30 0.76 1.56
N ASN A 45 10.33 -0.58 1.46
CA ASN A 45 9.37 -1.32 0.65
C ASN A 45 7.93 -1.19 1.16
N PHE A 46 7.68 -1.26 2.47
CA PHE A 46 6.34 -1.04 3.03
C PHE A 46 5.85 0.40 2.81
N GLY A 47 6.73 1.39 2.90
CA GLY A 47 6.41 2.79 2.58
C GLY A 47 6.03 2.97 1.10
N ILE A 48 6.79 2.37 0.19
CA ILE A 48 6.48 2.37 -1.24
C ILE A 48 5.14 1.66 -1.51
N ALA A 49 4.90 0.51 -0.86
CA ALA A 49 3.62 -0.19 -0.96
C ALA A 49 2.46 0.76 -0.61
N LEU A 50 2.58 1.52 0.48
CA LEU A 50 1.55 2.46 0.92
C LEU A 50 1.26 3.58 -0.11
N ILE A 51 2.27 4.03 -0.86
CA ILE A 51 2.10 4.98 -1.96
C ILE A 51 1.27 4.38 -3.10
N PHE A 52 1.52 3.10 -3.41
CA PHE A 52 0.72 2.32 -4.35
C PHE A 52 -0.56 1.80 -3.71
N ASP A 53 -1.30 2.67 -3.00
CA ASP A 53 -2.59 2.38 -2.34
C ASP A 53 -3.44 1.41 -3.20
N PRO A 54 -3.83 0.23 -2.65
CA PRO A 54 -4.54 -0.80 -3.39
C PRO A 54 -6.03 -0.48 -3.59
N PHE A 55 -6.51 0.64 -3.05
CA PHE A 55 -7.88 1.12 -3.10
C PHE A 55 -8.06 2.22 -4.17
N ASP A 56 -9.32 2.57 -4.46
CA ASP A 56 -9.65 3.51 -5.53
C ASP A 56 -9.25 4.94 -5.15
N GLN A 57 -8.18 5.44 -5.80
CA GLN A 57 -7.66 6.79 -5.64
C GLN A 57 -8.63 7.88 -6.12
N LYS A 58 -9.67 7.54 -6.90
CA LYS A 58 -10.69 8.49 -7.36
C LYS A 58 -11.67 8.86 -6.25
N VAL A 59 -11.82 8.03 -5.24
CA VAL A 59 -12.70 8.30 -4.10
C VAL A 59 -11.95 9.16 -3.09
N MET A 60 -12.46 10.37 -2.88
CA MET A 60 -11.97 11.31 -1.87
C MET A 60 -11.96 10.64 -0.50
N TRP A 61 -10.93 10.91 0.31
CA TRP A 61 -10.70 10.23 1.60
C TRP A 61 -11.95 10.14 2.48
N ASN A 62 -12.71 11.23 2.60
CA ASN A 62 -13.92 11.29 3.45
C ASN A 62 -15.07 10.39 2.98
N ASN A 63 -15.08 10.00 1.70
CA ASN A 63 -16.11 9.13 1.11
C ASN A 63 -15.68 7.66 1.07
N ARG A 64 -14.47 7.33 1.58
CA ARG A 64 -13.98 5.96 1.60
C ARG A 64 -14.67 5.17 2.73
N PRO A 65 -14.95 3.87 2.52
CA PRO A 65 -15.40 3.00 3.59
C PRO A 65 -14.41 2.99 4.76
N ALA A 66 -14.93 3.03 5.99
CA ALA A 66 -14.09 3.07 7.21
C ALA A 66 -13.05 1.94 7.26
N TYR A 67 -13.39 0.74 6.79
CA TYR A 67 -12.44 -0.39 6.74
C TYR A 67 -11.19 -0.10 5.89
N GLN A 68 -11.33 0.58 4.74
CA GLN A 68 -10.18 0.91 3.88
C GLN A 68 -9.26 1.91 4.56
N GLN A 69 -9.85 2.94 5.18
CA GLN A 69 -9.11 3.96 5.92
C GLN A 69 -8.36 3.33 7.11
N ILE A 70 -9.05 2.51 7.91
CA ILE A 70 -8.46 1.81 9.05
C ILE A 70 -7.28 0.96 8.60
N TRP A 71 -7.41 0.23 7.50
CA TRP A 71 -6.34 -0.62 7.00
C TRP A 71 -5.11 0.18 6.54
N LEU A 72 -5.30 1.29 5.82
CA LEU A 72 -4.22 2.21 5.45
C LEU A 72 -3.53 2.79 6.70
N ILE A 73 -4.31 3.19 7.72
CA ILE A 73 -3.78 3.73 8.97
C ILE A 73 -2.97 2.65 9.72
N VAL A 74 -3.48 1.43 9.83
CA VAL A 74 -2.77 0.31 10.47
C VAL A 74 -1.47 0.03 9.74
N HIS A 75 -1.48 -0.02 8.41
CA HIS A 75 -0.26 -0.23 7.64
C HIS A 75 0.75 0.91 7.85
N LEU A 76 0.27 2.17 7.81
CA LEU A 76 1.08 3.34 8.09
C LEU A 76 1.68 3.26 9.51
N SER A 77 0.92 2.85 10.51
CA SER A 77 1.41 2.65 11.88
C SER A 77 2.50 1.58 11.97
N ILE A 78 2.41 0.49 11.17
CA ILE A 78 3.47 -0.51 11.08
C ILE A 78 4.76 0.09 10.51
N VAL A 79 4.66 0.86 9.41
CA VAL A 79 5.81 1.54 8.80
C VAL A 79 6.44 2.53 9.78
N PHE A 80 5.62 3.35 10.45
CA PHE A 80 6.10 4.29 11.48
C PHE A 80 6.69 3.57 12.70
N GLY A 81 6.15 2.42 13.11
CA GLY A 81 6.71 1.59 14.17
C GLY A 81 8.09 1.05 13.81
N LEU A 82 8.26 0.54 12.58
CA LEU A 82 9.55 0.09 12.05
C LEU A 82 10.55 1.25 11.98
N LEU A 83 10.10 2.44 11.54
CA LEU A 83 10.91 3.66 11.52
C LEU A 83 11.35 4.05 12.92
N GLY A 84 10.44 4.00 13.90
CA GLY A 84 10.73 4.29 15.31
C GLY A 84 11.77 3.34 15.90
N ILE A 85 11.65 2.03 15.63
CA ILE A 85 12.65 1.04 16.06
C ILE A 85 14.01 1.32 15.41
N MET A 86 14.03 1.61 14.10
CA MET A 86 15.26 1.93 13.37
C MET A 86 15.92 3.19 13.93
N LEU A 87 15.14 4.26 14.14
CA LEU A 87 15.63 5.54 14.66
C LEU A 87 16.11 5.41 16.10
N PHE A 88 15.38 4.68 16.95
CA PHE A 88 15.79 4.40 18.32
C PHE A 88 17.09 3.61 18.36
N ASN A 89 17.20 2.55 17.55
CA ASN A 89 18.42 1.75 17.46
C ASN A 89 19.60 2.56 16.91
N TRP A 90 19.35 3.53 16.02
CA TRP A 90 20.37 4.45 15.52
C TRP A 90 20.82 5.46 16.60
N LEU A 91 19.87 6.02 17.35
CA LEU A 91 20.13 7.00 18.41
C LEU A 91 20.77 6.38 19.67
N ALA A 92 20.47 5.12 19.96
CA ALA A 92 20.96 4.38 21.13
C ALA A 92 22.36 3.77 20.95
N ARG A 93 23.00 4.01 19.79
CA ARG A 93 24.32 3.49 19.44
C ARG A 93 25.39 4.58 19.57
#